data_AF-A0A1Y1Q4G1-F1
#
_entry.id   AF-A0A1Y1Q4G1-F1
#
_cell.length_a   1.000
_cell.length_b   1.000
_cell.length_c   1.000
_cell.angle_alpha   90.00
_cell.angle_beta   90.00
_cell.angle_gamma   90.00
#
_symmetry.space_group_name_H-M   'P 1'
#
loop_
_entity.id
_entity.type
_entity.pdbx_description
1 polymer ?
#
loop_
_entity_poly.entity_id
_entity_poly.type
_entity_poly.pdbx_seq_one_letter_code
_entity_poly.pdbx_strand_id
1 'polypeptide(L)'
;MKRKIHLLAALIATLTIATFWTSTILVELFGSYQLIAQVKSLIVIPGLFILIPALAITGATGFSLSQSRMGRLVENKKKRMPFIAANGMLI
;
A
#
# COMPACT_ATOMS: atom_id res chain seq x y z
N MET A 1 -16.74 2.40 14.02
CA MET A 1 -15.29 2.08 14.14
C MET A 1 -14.60 1.82 12.80
N LYS A 2 -15.17 1.01 11.90
CA LYS A 2 -14.59 0.65 10.58
C LYS A 2 -14.01 1.84 9.78
N ARG A 3 -14.68 2.99 9.75
CA ARG A 3 -14.20 4.20 9.04
C ARG A 3 -12.90 4.77 9.61
N LYS A 4 -12.71 4.75 10.93
CA LYS A 4 -11.47 5.20 11.60
C LYS A 4 -10.33 4.22 11.33
N ILE A 5 -10.59 2.92 11.45
CA ILE A 5 -9.61 1.85 11.15
C ILE A 5 -9.18 1.95 9.69
N HIS A 6 -10.13 2.10 8.77
CA HIS A 6 -9.85 2.28 7.34
C HIS A 6 -8.96 3.50 7.09
N LEU A 7 -9.29 4.65 7.69
CA LEU A 7 -8.51 5.88 7.52
C LEU A 7 -7.07 5.71 8.01
N LEU A 8 -6.89 5.15 9.22
CA LEU A 8 -5.56 4.94 9.79
C LEU A 8 -4.74 3.95 8.96
N ALA A 9 -5.31 2.80 8.60
CA ALA A 9 -4.63 1.81 7.78
C ALA A 9 -4.26 2.37 6.39
N ALA A 10 -5.17 3.12 5.77
CA ALA A 10 -4.94 3.73 4.47
C ALA A 10 -3.83 4.79 4.52
N LEU A 11 -3.83 5.61 5.59
CA LEU A 11 -2.80 6.61 5.82
C LEU A 11 -1.43 5.95 6.04
N ILE A 12 -1.35 4.94 6.90
CA ILE A 12 -0.11 4.19 7.15
C ILE A 12 0.40 3.59 5.84
N ALA A 13 -0.42 2.84 5.11
CA ALA A 13 -0.01 2.23 3.84
C ALA A 13 0.49 3.28 2.83
N THR A 14 -0.21 4.41 2.71
CA THR A 14 0.16 5.50 1.77
C THR A 14 1.48 6.14 2.15
N LEU A 15 1.68 6.47 3.43
CA LEU A 15 2.92 7.06 3.92
C LEU A 15 4.09 6.08 3.76
N THR A 16 3.90 4.80 4.09
CA THR A 16 4.92 3.77 3.91
C THR A 16 5.34 3.63 2.45
N ILE A 17 4.38 3.57 1.51
CA ILE A 17 4.70 3.54 0.07
C ILE A 17 5.43 4.80 -0.37
N ALA A 18 4.97 5.98 0.06
CA ALA A 18 5.62 7.25 -0.27
C ALA A 18 7.07 7.30 0.24
N THR A 19 7.31 6.81 1.45
CA THR A 19 8.65 6.70 2.03
C THR A 19 9.52 5.73 1.22
N PHE A 20 9.04 4.53 0.90
CA PHE A 20 9.82 3.54 0.14
C PHE A 20 10.20 4.05 -1.25
N TRP A 21 9.23 4.67 -1.94
CA TRP A 21 9.45 5.18 -3.28
C TRP A 21 10.42 6.37 -3.27
N THR A 22 10.23 7.32 -2.35
CA THR A 22 11.09 8.50 -2.23
C THR A 22 12.50 8.10 -1.83
N SER A 23 12.66 7.20 -0.85
CA SER A 23 13.98 6.73 -0.44
C SER A 23 14.70 6.00 -1.56
N THR A 24 14.00 5.16 -2.32
CA THR A 24 14.55 4.44 -3.48
C THR A 24 15.06 5.43 -4.53
N ILE A 25 14.26 6.43 -4.90
CA ILE A 25 14.68 7.45 -5.88
C ILE A 25 15.90 8.23 -5.40
N LEU A 26 15.91 8.65 -4.12
CA LEU A 26 17.03 9.42 -3.59
C LEU A 26 18.33 8.62 -3.62
N VAL A 27 18.31 7.34 -3.23
CA VAL A 27 19.54 6.52 -3.26
C VAL A 27 19.94 6.08 -4.65
N GLU A 28 19.00 5.91 -5.59
CA GLU A 28 19.34 5.58 -6.97
C GLU A 28 19.89 6.78 -7.75
N LEU A 29 19.47 8.02 -7.42
CA LEU A 29 19.99 9.23 -8.07
C LEU A 29 21.31 9.74 -7.46
N PHE A 30 21.48 9.61 -6.14
CA PHE A 30 22.58 10.29 -5.42
C PHE A 30 23.42 9.35 -4.53
N GLY A 31 22.99 8.11 -4.33
CA GLY A 31 23.62 7.18 -3.40
C GLY A 31 24.70 6.28 -4.02
N SER A 32 25.32 5.48 -3.17
CA SER A 32 26.22 4.40 -3.59
C SER A 32 25.49 3.05 -3.65
N TYR A 33 26.12 2.05 -4.27
CA TYR A 33 25.60 0.68 -4.29
C TYR A 33 25.31 0.13 -2.88
N GLN A 34 26.12 0.50 -1.89
CA GLN A 34 25.92 0.11 -0.49
C GLN A 34 24.64 0.74 0.09
N LEU A 35 24.39 2.03 -0.18
CA LEU A 35 23.15 2.69 0.25
C LEU A 35 21.91 2.12 -0.44
N ILE A 36 22.01 1.80 -1.72
CA ILE A 36 20.94 1.13 -2.47
C ILE A 36 20.61 -0.22 -1.82
N ALA A 37 21.63 -1.04 -1.54
CA ALA A 37 21.44 -2.34 -0.90
C ALA A 37 20.82 -2.20 0.50
N GLN A 38 21.27 -1.21 1.29
CA GLN A 38 20.73 -0.95 2.62
C GLN A 38 19.26 -0.53 2.58
N VAL A 39 18.89 0.42 1.71
CA VAL A 39 17.48 0.85 1.57
C VAL A 39 16.60 -0.30 1.12
N LYS A 40 17.03 -1.08 0.12
CA LYS A 40 16.28 -2.25 -0.34
C LYS A 40 16.12 -3.28 0.78
N SER A 41 17.17 -3.54 1.56
CA SER A 41 17.10 -4.41 2.73
C SER A 41 16.08 -3.90 3.75
N LEU A 42 16.07 -2.61 4.07
CA LEU A 42 15.13 -2.00 5.03
C LEU A 42 13.68 -2.01 4.53
N ILE A 43 13.47 -1.87 3.22
CA ILE A 43 12.15 -2.00 2.61
C ILE A 43 11.63 -3.43 2.80
N VAL A 44 12.44 -4.46 2.51
CA VAL A 44 12.02 -5.87 2.68
C VAL A 44 11.85 -6.20 4.16
N ILE A 45 12.85 -5.93 4.99
CA ILE A 45 12.84 -6.17 6.44
C ILE A 45 13.41 -4.94 7.16
N PRO A 46 12.61 -4.19 7.95
CA PRO A 46 11.27 -4.54 8.44
C PRO A 46 10.10 -3.97 7.61
N GLY A 47 10.34 -3.20 6.55
CA GLY A 47 9.32 -2.37 5.90
C GLY A 47 8.05 -3.11 5.45
N LEU A 48 8.18 -4.27 4.80
CA LEU A 48 7.04 -5.04 4.31
C LEU A 48 6.15 -5.59 5.44
N PHE A 49 6.69 -5.82 6.64
CA PHE A 49 5.91 -6.24 7.81
C PHE A 49 4.93 -5.15 8.27
N ILE A 50 5.17 -3.89 7.92
CA ILE A 50 4.25 -2.78 8.18
C ILE A 50 3.28 -2.63 7.00
N LEU A 51 3.82 -2.64 5.77
CA LEU A 51 3.03 -2.35 4.57
C LEU A 51 1.97 -3.42 4.28
N ILE A 52 2.33 -4.70 4.33
CA ILE A 52 1.42 -5.80 3.95
C ILE A 52 0.19 -5.82 4.87
N PRO A 53 0.30 -5.80 6.21
CA PRO A 53 -0.88 -5.73 7.07
C PRO A 53 -1.69 -4.44 6.88
N ALA A 54 -1.04 -3.29 6.70
CA ALA A 54 -1.74 -2.02 6.47
C ALA A 54 -2.58 -2.05 5.18
N LEU A 55 -2.04 -2.62 4.10
CA LEU A 55 -2.77 -2.80 2.83
C LEU A 55 -3.91 -3.81 2.98
N ALA A 56 -3.68 -4.94 3.66
CA ALA A 56 -4.71 -5.95 3.90
C ALA A 56 -5.90 -5.36 4.69
N ILE A 57 -5.62 -4.62 5.77
CA ILE A 57 -6.64 -3.95 6.59
C ILE A 57 -7.37 -2.87 5.77
N THR A 58 -6.63 -2.05 5.00
CA THR A 58 -7.23 -1.04 4.12
C THR A 58 -8.17 -1.66 3.10
N GLY A 59 -7.76 -2.75 2.46
CA GLY A 59 -8.54 -3.49 1.48
C GLY A 59 -9.81 -4.10 2.08
N ALA A 60 -9.66 -4.86 3.18
CA ALA A 60 -10.77 -5.51 3.85
C ALA A 60 -11.81 -4.51 4.39
N THR A 61 -11.35 -3.45 5.06
CA THR A 61 -12.24 -2.41 5.59
C THR A 61 -12.88 -1.58 4.47
N GLY A 62 -12.14 -1.29 3.41
CA GLY A 62 -12.66 -0.58 2.23
C GLY A 62 -13.74 -1.38 1.51
N PHE A 63 -13.55 -2.70 1.37
CA PHE A 63 -14.57 -3.59 0.83
C PHE A 63 -15.84 -3.57 1.69
N SER A 64 -15.73 -3.75 3.01
CA SER A 64 -16.87 -3.72 3.92
C SER A 64 -17.61 -2.36 3.90
N LEU A 65 -16.89 -1.23 3.86
CA LEU A 65 -17.50 0.11 3.78
C LEU A 65 -18.20 0.36 2.43
N SER A 66 -17.82 -0.36 1.39
CA SER A 66 -18.41 -0.21 0.05
C SER A 66 -19.68 -1.03 -0.15
N GLN A 67 -19.97 -2.02 0.71
CA GLN A 67 -21.14 -2.90 0.56
C GLN A 67 -22.47 -2.14 0.60
N SER A 68 -22.59 -1.14 1.47
CA SER A 68 -23.81 -0.31 1.58
C SER A 68 -23.86 0.87 0.60
N ARG A 69 -22.83 1.05 -0.24
CA ARG A 69 -22.73 2.17 -1.19
C ARG A 69 -22.96 1.70 -2.61
N MET A 70 -23.89 2.36 -3.29
CA MET A 70 -24.24 2.13 -4.70
C MET A 70 -23.83 3.33 -5.56
N GLY A 71 -23.65 3.11 -6.86
CA GLY A 71 -23.33 4.15 -7.83
C GLY A 71 -22.14 3.81 -8.73
N ARG A 72 -22.18 4.37 -9.95
CA ARG A 72 -21.24 4.06 -11.05
C ARG A 72 -19.77 4.10 -10.63
N LEU A 73 -19.37 5.11 -9.84
CA LEU A 73 -17.98 5.25 -9.38
C LEU A 73 -17.54 4.14 -8.42
N VAL A 74 -18.42 3.76 -7.48
CA VAL A 74 -18.12 2.72 -6.48
C VAL A 74 -18.07 1.35 -7.15
N GLU A 75 -19.00 1.07 -8.06
CA GLU A 75 -19.03 -0.19 -8.81
C GLU A 75 -17.81 -0.36 -9.73
N ASN A 76 -17.43 0.69 -10.46
CA ASN A 76 -16.21 0.66 -11.27
C ASN A 76 -14.96 0.43 -10.41
N LYS A 77 -14.89 1.07 -9.21
CA LYS A 77 -13.81 0.81 -8.25
C LYS A 77 -13.83 -0.64 -7.76
N LYS A 78 -14.99 -1.19 -7.39
CA LYS A 78 -15.11 -2.60 -6.96
C LYS A 78 -14.63 -3.57 -8.04
N LYS A 79 -15.00 -3.34 -9.30
CA LYS A 79 -14.60 -4.19 -10.43
C LYS A 79 -13.09 -4.20 -10.67
N ARG A 80 -12.40 -3.05 -10.52
CA ARG A 80 -10.93 -2.97 -10.77
C ARG A 80 -10.07 -3.48 -9.61
N MET A 81 -10.55 -3.45 -8.37
CA MET A 81 -9.73 -3.75 -7.18
C MET A 81 -9.17 -5.19 -7.15
N PRO A 82 -9.92 -6.25 -7.53
CA PRO A 82 -9.37 -7.60 -7.60
C PRO A 82 -8.17 -7.73 -8.55
N PHE A 83 -8.24 -7.07 -9.72
CA PHE A 83 -7.12 -7.06 -10.67
C PHE A 83 -5.88 -6.38 -10.10
N ILE A 84 -6.06 -5.24 -9.40
CA ILE A 84 -4.96 -4.54 -8.74
C ILE A 84 -4.33 -5.42 -7.65
N ALA A 85 -5.15 -6.10 -6.84
CA ALA A 85 -4.66 -6.99 -5.79
C ALA A 85 -3.92 -8.21 -6.37
N ALA A 86 -4.45 -8.81 -7.44
CA ALA A 86 -3.79 -9.91 -8.14
C ALA A 86 -2.44 -9.48 -8.72
N ASN A 87 -2.38 -8.33 -9.39
CA ASN A 87 -1.12 -7.79 -9.92
C ASN A 87 -0.08 -7.61 -8.81
N GLY A 88 -0.48 -7.10 -7.63
CA GLY A 88 0.42 -6.96 -6.49
C GLY A 88 0.88 -8.26 -5.83
N MET A 89 0.24 -9.41 -6.13
CA MET A 89 0.70 -10.72 -5.67
C MET A 89 1.58 -11.45 -6.69
N LEU A 90 1.48 -11.09 -7.98
CA LEU A 90 2.17 -11.75 -9.08
C LEU A 90 3.53 -11.11 -9.42
N ILE A 91 3.73 -9.85 -9.03
CA ILE A 91 4.96 -9.08 -9.25
C ILE A 91 5.74 -9.05 -7.93
#